data_AF-A0AAJ3NCL9-F1
#
_entry.id   AF-A0AAJ3NCL9-F1
#
_cell.length_a   1.000
_cell.length_b   1.000
_cell.length_c   1.000
_cell.angle_alpha   90.00
_cell.angle_beta   90.00
_cell.angle_gamma   90.00
#
_symmetry.space_group_name_H-M   'P 1'
#
loop_
_entity.id
_entity.type
_entity.pdbx_description
1 polymer ?
#
loop_
_entity_poly.entity_id
_entity_poly.type
_entity_poly.pdbx_seq_one_letter_code
_entity_poly.pdbx_strand_id
1 'polypeptide(L)'
;MVSFLQNELITFTRLGWSIFIDSTVSIDSEFVFVTQWKGSREKQMIKIENIKPILRPMSDLTKEITRNGETFVPLHIILEAYCFDLAKMDEEYILSFKESLIEVDMSYKTAQMLHEMHFDTEKLIERGLAINLNEVDNGK
;
A
#
# COMPACT_ATOMS: atom_id res chain seq x y z
N MET A 1 -26.83 19.20 -27.95
CA MET A 1 -28.03 19.33 -27.12
C MET A 1 -27.68 18.83 -25.73
N VAL A 2 -27.60 19.77 -24.80
CA VAL A 2 -27.17 19.60 -23.40
C VAL A 2 -28.42 19.40 -22.56
N SER A 3 -28.45 18.37 -21.68
CA SER A 3 -28.73 18.48 -20.23
C SER A 3 -29.28 17.18 -19.58
N PHE A 4 -28.60 16.81 -18.47
CA PHE A 4 -28.97 16.21 -17.18
C PHE A 4 -30.19 15.28 -17.00
N LEU A 5 -29.96 14.18 -16.25
CA LEU A 5 -30.70 13.85 -15.02
C LEU A 5 -29.80 13.15 -13.99
N GLN A 6 -29.91 13.64 -12.73
CA GLN A 6 -29.18 13.29 -11.51
C GLN A 6 -29.37 11.83 -11.06
N ASN A 7 -28.38 11.28 -10.34
CA ASN A 7 -28.63 10.22 -9.36
C ASN A 7 -27.76 10.43 -8.10
N GLU A 8 -28.47 10.94 -7.10
CA GLU A 8 -28.39 10.83 -5.63
C GLU A 8 -27.04 10.88 -4.90
N LEU A 9 -26.90 12.01 -4.18
CA LEU A 9 -25.93 12.31 -3.13
C LEU A 9 -26.17 11.45 -1.88
N ILE A 10 -25.09 11.01 -1.24
CA ILE A 10 -25.07 10.75 0.21
C ILE A 10 -24.19 11.82 0.86
N THR A 11 -24.83 12.78 1.53
CA THR A 11 -24.18 13.86 2.29
C THR A 11 -23.98 13.44 3.74
N PHE A 12 -22.78 13.64 4.29
CA PHE A 12 -22.56 13.81 5.74
C PHE A 12 -21.97 15.20 5.98
N THR A 13 -22.70 16.05 6.70
CA THR A 13 -22.30 17.43 7.03
C THR A 13 -21.50 17.47 8.34
N ARG A 14 -20.27 18.00 8.30
CA ARG A 14 -19.87 19.23 9.02
C ARG A 14 -18.48 19.64 8.50
N LEU A 15 -18.43 20.79 7.83
CA LEU A 15 -17.21 21.48 7.34
C LEU A 15 -16.49 20.86 6.13
N GLY A 16 -17.21 20.69 5.02
CA GLY A 16 -16.89 21.46 3.81
C GLY A 16 -15.68 21.13 2.93
N TRP A 17 -15.18 19.88 2.89
CA TRP A 17 -14.24 19.44 1.84
C TRP A 17 -14.67 18.07 1.29
N SER A 18 -14.96 17.97 -0.02
CA SER A 18 -15.30 16.70 -0.69
C SER A 18 -14.08 16.15 -1.39
N ILE A 19 -13.62 14.97 -0.98
CA ILE A 19 -12.54 14.23 -1.62
C ILE A 19 -13.18 13.25 -2.62
N PHE A 20 -12.86 13.39 -3.91
CA PHE A 20 -13.18 12.42 -4.95
C PHE A 20 -12.08 11.35 -4.94
N ILE A 21 -12.43 10.08 -4.76
CA ILE A 21 -11.49 8.96 -4.99
C ILE A 21 -12.07 8.11 -6.12
N ASP A 22 -11.54 8.30 -7.32
CA ASP A 22 -11.82 7.46 -8.49
C ASP A 22 -10.66 6.48 -8.64
N SER A 23 -10.64 5.42 -7.83
CA SER A 23 -9.59 4.41 -7.88
C SER A 23 -9.83 3.47 -9.06
N THR A 24 -9.28 3.85 -10.22
CA THR A 24 -9.14 2.98 -11.39
C THR A 24 -8.10 1.91 -11.10
N VAL A 25 -8.53 0.66 -10.87
CA VAL A 25 -7.63 -0.50 -10.78
C VAL A 25 -7.38 -0.99 -12.21
N SER A 26 -6.11 -0.98 -12.64
CA SER A 26 -5.69 -1.54 -13.92
C SER A 26 -5.83 -3.07 -13.90
N ILE A 27 -6.50 -3.61 -14.92
CA ILE A 27 -6.84 -5.04 -15.08
C ILE A 27 -5.69 -5.83 -15.70
N ASP A 28 -4.56 -5.17 -16.02
CA ASP A 28 -3.39 -5.77 -16.67
C ASP A 28 -2.40 -6.43 -15.68
N SER A 29 -2.80 -6.62 -14.42
CA SER A 29 -1.98 -7.32 -13.42
C SER A 29 -2.03 -8.84 -13.65
N GLU A 30 -0.86 -9.48 -13.71
CA GLU A 30 -0.65 -10.93 -13.96
C GLU A 30 -1.39 -11.87 -12.96
N PHE A 31 -1.97 -11.35 -11.89
CA PHE A 31 -2.54 -12.13 -10.78
C PHE A 31 -4.05 -12.40 -10.87
N VAL A 32 -4.73 -12.05 -11.97
CA VAL A 32 -6.18 -12.32 -12.11
C VAL A 32 -6.44 -13.62 -12.88
N PHE A 33 -6.57 -14.73 -12.15
CA PHE A 33 -7.03 -16.00 -12.73
C PHE A 33 -8.56 -15.97 -12.93
N VAL A 34 -9.02 -15.71 -14.15
CA VAL A 34 -10.43 -15.91 -14.53
C VAL A 34 -10.61 -17.34 -15.04
N THR A 35 -11.36 -18.17 -14.31
CA THR A 35 -11.71 -19.52 -14.78
C THR A 35 -12.73 -19.44 -15.92
N GLN A 36 -12.34 -20.02 -17.06
CA GLN A 36 -13.13 -20.39 -18.25
C GLN A 36 -14.27 -19.46 -18.72
N TRP A 37 -14.03 -18.85 -19.88
CA TRP A 37 -14.93 -17.94 -20.60
C TRP A 37 -16.06 -18.70 -21.31
N LYS A 38 -17.33 -18.43 -20.94
CA LYS A 38 -18.51 -18.91 -21.67
C LYS A 38 -19.66 -17.88 -21.62
N GLY A 39 -19.65 -16.94 -22.57
CA GLY A 39 -20.88 -16.31 -23.07
C GLY A 39 -21.25 -14.90 -22.57
N SER A 40 -21.74 -14.12 -23.54
CA SER A 40 -22.58 -12.90 -23.53
C SER A 40 -22.11 -11.62 -22.81
N ARG A 41 -22.31 -10.47 -23.48
CA ARG A 41 -21.99 -9.09 -23.08
C ARG A 41 -22.86 -8.55 -21.93
N GLU A 42 -23.34 -9.41 -21.04
CA GLU A 42 -23.89 -8.94 -19.78
C GLU A 42 -22.72 -8.49 -18.91
N LYS A 43 -22.75 -7.22 -18.53
CA LYS A 43 -21.75 -6.53 -17.71
C LYS A 43 -21.66 -7.27 -16.37
N GLN A 44 -20.85 -8.31 -16.29
CA GLN A 44 -20.59 -9.01 -15.04
C GLN A 44 -19.81 -8.03 -14.15
N MET A 45 -20.55 -7.33 -13.29
CA MET A 45 -19.96 -6.70 -12.12
C MET A 45 -19.45 -7.83 -11.24
N ILE A 46 -18.17 -8.16 -11.39
CA ILE A 46 -17.49 -9.02 -10.43
C ILE A 46 -17.66 -8.33 -9.08
N LYS A 47 -18.47 -8.93 -8.20
CA LYS A 47 -18.58 -8.51 -6.82
C LYS A 47 -17.30 -8.92 -6.12
N ILE A 48 -16.38 -7.99 -6.07
CA ILE A 48 -15.13 -8.17 -5.36
C ILE A 48 -15.42 -7.93 -3.87
N GLU A 49 -15.85 -8.98 -3.18
CA GLU A 49 -16.12 -8.99 -1.75
C GLU A 49 -14.93 -9.67 -1.02
N ASN A 50 -14.60 -9.21 0.19
CA ASN A 50 -13.56 -9.80 1.05
C ASN A 50 -12.09 -9.73 0.53
N ILE A 51 -11.68 -8.67 -0.19
CA ILE A 51 -10.23 -8.46 -0.40
C ILE A 51 -9.60 -7.94 0.89
N LYS A 52 -8.49 -8.57 1.29
CA LYS A 52 -7.54 -8.00 2.24
C LYS A 52 -6.20 -7.77 1.53
N PRO A 53 -5.60 -6.57 1.64
CA PRO A 53 -4.25 -6.35 1.13
C PRO A 53 -3.26 -7.22 1.91
N ILE A 54 -2.21 -7.67 1.22
CA ILE A 54 -1.08 -8.36 1.82
C ILE A 54 -0.01 -7.30 2.10
N LEU A 55 0.32 -7.07 3.36
CA LEU A 55 1.22 -6.00 3.80
C LEU A 55 2.32 -6.54 4.70
N ARG A 56 3.48 -5.88 4.69
CA ARG A 56 4.60 -6.13 5.58
C ARG A 56 4.45 -5.34 6.88
N PRO A 57 4.76 -5.93 8.04
CA PRO A 57 4.74 -5.20 9.29
C PRO A 57 5.87 -4.17 9.34
N MET A 58 5.64 -3.04 10.01
CA MET A 58 6.67 -1.99 10.21
C MET A 58 7.94 -2.50 10.94
N SER A 59 7.87 -3.63 11.62
CA SER A 59 9.03 -4.28 12.24
C SER A 59 10.08 -4.77 11.24
N ASP A 60 9.72 -4.93 9.96
CA ASP A 60 10.64 -5.36 8.90
C ASP A 60 11.41 -4.20 8.23
N LEU A 61 11.15 -2.95 8.64
CA LEU A 61 11.80 -1.77 8.03
C LEU A 61 13.33 -1.83 8.10
N THR A 62 13.88 -2.47 9.14
CA THR A 62 15.32 -2.61 9.38
C THR A 62 15.88 -3.97 8.94
N LYS A 63 15.06 -4.83 8.34
CA LYS A 63 15.47 -6.17 7.91
C LYS A 63 15.70 -6.18 6.41
N GLU A 64 16.54 -7.12 5.96
CA GLU A 64 16.62 -7.43 4.53
C GLU A 64 15.30 -8.03 4.05
N ILE A 65 14.75 -7.45 2.98
CA ILE A 65 13.57 -7.97 2.29
C ILE A 65 13.91 -8.21 0.82
N THR A 66 13.30 -9.24 0.23
CA THR A 66 13.38 -9.47 -1.21
C THR A 66 12.10 -9.01 -1.89
N ARG A 67 12.24 -8.19 -2.92
CA ARG A 67 11.16 -7.72 -3.79
C ARG A 67 11.62 -7.78 -5.23
N ASN A 68 10.84 -8.43 -6.10
CA ASN A 68 11.16 -8.58 -7.53
C ASN A 68 12.55 -9.18 -7.81
N GLY A 69 13.05 -10.04 -6.93
CA GLY A 69 14.39 -10.65 -7.04
C GLY A 69 15.55 -9.78 -6.53
N GLU A 70 15.27 -8.55 -6.09
CA GLU A 70 16.25 -7.66 -5.46
C GLU A 70 16.10 -7.70 -3.93
N THR A 71 17.21 -7.87 -3.23
CA THR A 71 17.26 -7.87 -1.77
C THR A 71 17.85 -6.56 -1.29
N PHE A 72 17.16 -5.89 -0.37
CA PHE A 72 17.60 -4.63 0.21
C PHE A 72 17.03 -4.41 1.61
N VAL A 73 17.59 -3.44 2.34
CA VAL A 73 17.06 -2.98 3.64
C VAL A 73 16.24 -1.70 3.40
N PRO A 74 14.92 -1.70 3.68
CA PRO A 74 14.04 -0.56 3.38
C PRO A 74 14.49 0.76 4.01
N LEU A 75 14.97 0.74 5.25
CA LEU A 75 15.50 1.92 5.93
C LEU A 75 16.66 2.56 5.15
N HIS A 76 17.56 1.75 4.60
CA HIS A 76 18.70 2.24 3.81
C HIS A 76 18.22 2.95 2.54
N ILE A 77 17.26 2.36 1.81
CA ILE A 77 16.69 2.96 0.60
C ILE A 77 16.03 4.32 0.90
N ILE A 78 15.32 4.42 2.02
CA ILE A 78 14.71 5.69 2.45
C ILE A 78 15.80 6.73 2.74
N LEU A 79 16.81 6.38 3.54
CA LEU A 79 17.89 7.30 3.89
C LEU A 79 18.70 7.76 2.67
N GLU A 80 19.02 6.86 1.75
CA GLU A 80 19.68 7.19 0.48
C GLU A 80 18.82 8.16 -0.35
N ALA A 81 17.50 7.97 -0.36
CA ALA A 81 16.58 8.89 -1.04
C ALA A 81 16.54 10.29 -0.41
N TYR A 82 16.98 10.46 0.84
CA TYR A 82 17.21 11.76 1.50
C TYR A 82 18.65 12.26 1.37
N CYS A 83 19.46 11.64 0.49
CA CYS A 83 20.86 11.98 0.25
C CYS A 83 21.78 11.76 1.47
N PHE A 84 21.42 10.86 2.38
CA PHE A 84 22.33 10.43 3.44
C PHE A 84 23.40 9.48 2.88
N ASP A 85 24.65 9.70 3.30
CA ASP A 85 25.78 8.86 2.91
C ASP A 85 25.98 7.75 3.95
N LEU A 86 25.39 6.58 3.69
CA LEU A 86 25.43 5.44 4.60
C LEU A 86 26.85 4.95 4.90
N ALA A 87 27.81 5.17 3.98
CA ALA A 87 29.21 4.75 4.19
C ALA A 87 29.91 5.58 5.28
N LYS A 88 29.34 6.73 5.66
CA LYS A 88 29.85 7.61 6.71
C LYS A 88 29.11 7.47 8.04
N MET A 89 28.13 6.58 8.11
CA MET A 89 27.27 6.39 9.27
C MET A 89 27.53 5.04 9.90
N ASP A 90 27.51 4.98 11.23
CA ASP A 90 27.44 3.71 11.94
C ASP A 90 26.00 3.18 11.98
N GLU A 91 25.86 1.89 12.26
CA GLU A 91 24.57 1.20 12.26
C GLU A 91 23.62 1.71 13.35
N GLU A 92 24.15 2.11 14.51
CA GLU A 92 23.37 2.65 15.62
C GLU A 92 22.73 4.01 15.26
N TYR A 93 23.49 4.87 14.57
CA TYR A 93 23.03 6.14 14.05
C TYR A 93 21.97 5.95 12.96
N ILE A 94 22.15 4.99 12.05
CA ILE A 94 21.12 4.64 11.06
C ILE A 94 19.82 4.21 11.74
N LEU A 95 19.90 3.36 12.76
CA LEU A 95 18.73 2.88 13.51
C LEU A 95 18.01 4.00 14.26
N SER A 96 18.73 5.06 14.69
CA SER A 96 18.10 6.22 15.35
C SER A 96 17.05 6.91 14.48
N PHE A 97 17.22 6.90 13.14
CA PHE A 97 16.24 7.49 12.21
C PHE A 97 14.96 6.67 12.07
N LYS A 98 14.97 5.40 12.50
CA LYS A 98 13.79 4.52 12.41
C LYS A 98 12.59 5.16 13.10
N GLU A 99 12.77 5.68 14.30
CA GLU A 99 11.68 6.29 15.07
C GLU A 99 11.24 7.60 14.44
N SER A 100 12.19 8.46 14.03
CA SER A 100 11.91 9.75 13.38
C SER A 100 11.15 9.61 12.06
N LEU A 101 11.35 8.53 11.30
CA LEU A 101 10.62 8.27 10.06
C LEU A 101 9.16 7.84 10.29
N ILE A 102 8.83 7.32 11.47
CA ILE A 102 7.51 6.76 11.84
C ILE A 102 6.73 7.73 12.75
N GLU A 103 7.27 8.91 13.02
CA GLU A 103 6.60 9.95 13.81
C GLU A 103 5.26 10.40 13.18
N VAL A 104 4.43 11.05 14.00
CA VAL A 104 3.05 11.49 13.69
C VAL A 104 2.96 12.32 12.40
N ASP A 105 4.06 12.93 11.96
CA ASP A 105 4.16 13.71 10.71
C ASP A 105 5.15 13.08 9.72
N MET A 106 4.92 11.82 9.37
CA MET A 106 5.67 11.15 8.32
C MET A 106 5.55 11.92 7.00
N SER A 107 6.70 12.26 6.41
CA SER A 107 6.68 12.99 5.15
C SER A 107 5.97 12.19 4.04
N TYR A 108 5.30 12.89 3.13
CA TYR A 108 4.61 12.27 2.00
C TYR A 108 5.52 11.35 1.18
N LYS A 109 6.78 11.75 0.98
CA LYS A 109 7.78 10.95 0.27
C LYS A 109 8.05 9.62 0.97
N THR A 110 8.24 9.63 2.29
CA THR A 110 8.42 8.41 3.09
C THR A 110 7.19 7.51 2.99
N ALA A 111 5.99 8.08 3.13
CA ALA A 111 4.74 7.32 3.04
C ALA A 111 4.58 6.65 1.67
N GLN A 112 4.85 7.35 0.57
CA GLN A 112 4.83 6.78 -0.78
C GLN A 112 5.80 5.61 -0.92
N MET A 113 7.05 5.77 -0.47
CA MET A 113 8.05 4.70 -0.53
C MET A 113 7.63 3.47 0.28
N LEU A 114 7.06 3.68 1.49
CA LEU A 114 6.54 2.60 2.31
C LEU A 114 5.36 1.88 1.66
N HIS A 115 4.43 2.61 1.05
CA HIS A 115 3.30 2.03 0.31
C HIS A 115 3.75 1.24 -0.90
N GLU A 116 4.73 1.75 -1.67
CA GLU A 116 5.32 1.01 -2.78
C GLU A 116 5.95 -0.30 -2.30
N MET A 117 6.59 -0.30 -1.14
CA MET A 117 7.18 -1.50 -0.53
C MET A 117 6.15 -2.36 0.24
N HIS A 118 4.86 -2.00 0.19
CA HIS A 118 3.73 -2.66 0.87
C HIS A 118 3.84 -2.73 2.40
N PHE A 119 4.37 -1.69 3.05
CA PHE A 119 4.41 -1.61 4.51
C PHE A 119 3.07 -1.15 5.11
N ASP A 120 2.75 -1.70 6.28
CA ASP A 120 1.55 -1.37 7.04
C ASP A 120 1.74 -0.10 7.90
N THR A 121 1.59 1.07 7.29
CA THR A 121 1.71 2.37 8.00
C THR A 121 0.50 2.67 8.91
N GLU A 122 -0.66 2.05 8.63
CA GLU A 122 -1.95 2.36 9.26
C GLU A 122 -2.44 1.29 10.25
N LYS A 123 -1.55 0.36 10.62
CA LYS A 123 -1.83 -0.77 11.55
C LYS A 123 -3.03 -1.62 11.10
N LEU A 124 -3.19 -1.81 9.79
CA LEU A 124 -4.24 -2.62 9.18
C LEU A 124 -4.10 -4.10 9.52
N ILE A 125 -2.87 -4.59 9.71
CA ILE A 125 -2.59 -5.96 10.15
C ILE A 125 -3.14 -6.15 11.57
N GLU A 126 -2.82 -5.24 12.50
CA GLU A 126 -3.32 -5.29 13.88
C GLU A 126 -4.86 -5.21 13.95
N ARG A 127 -5.48 -4.47 13.03
CA ARG A 127 -6.94 -4.33 12.93
C ARG A 127 -7.62 -5.51 12.21
N GLY A 128 -6.87 -6.49 11.72
CA GLY A 128 -7.39 -7.63 10.96
C GLY A 128 -7.95 -7.27 9.58
N LEU A 129 -7.61 -6.08 9.06
CA LEU A 129 -8.02 -5.57 7.74
C LEU A 129 -7.02 -5.94 6.64
N ALA A 130 -5.77 -6.21 6.99
CA ALA A 130 -4.72 -6.69 6.11
C ALA A 130 -4.21 -8.07 6.55
N ILE A 131 -3.57 -8.79 5.63
CA ILE A 131 -2.86 -10.04 5.89
C ILE A 131 -1.37 -9.73 6.02
N ASN A 132 -0.73 -10.24 7.07
CA ASN A 132 0.70 -10.10 7.24
C ASN A 132 1.44 -10.95 6.20
N LEU A 133 2.26 -10.31 5.35
CA LEU A 133 2.99 -10.96 4.26
C LEU A 133 3.90 -12.09 4.75
N ASN A 134 4.50 -11.95 5.93
CA ASN A 134 5.38 -12.98 6.50
C ASN A 134 4.61 -14.23 6.94
N GLU A 135 3.29 -14.15 7.07
CA GLU A 135 2.42 -15.27 7.44
C GLU A 135 1.86 -16.00 6.21
N VAL A 136 1.93 -15.39 5.03
CA VAL A 136 1.45 -15.97 3.76
C VAL A 136 2.40 -17.07 3.25
N ASP A 137 3.67 -17.06 3.65
CA ASP A 137 4.69 -18.03 3.25
C ASP A 137 4.54 -19.43 3.87
N ASN A 138 3.49 -19.68 4.66
CA ASN A 138 3.20 -20.99 5.25
C ASN A 138 2.33 -21.91 4.36
N GLY A 139 2.13 -21.59 3.09
CA GLY A 139 1.37 -22.40 2.12
C GLY A 139 2.24 -23.30 1.25
N LYS A 140 2.77 -24.39 1.84
CA LYS A 140 2.92 -25.65 1.09
C LYS A 140 1.54 -26.27 0.86
#